data_AF-A0A255R644-F1
#
_entry.id   AF-A0A255R644-F1
#
_cell.length_a   1.000
_cell.length_b   1.000
_cell.length_c   1.000
_cell.angle_alpha   90.00
_cell.angle_beta   90.00
_cell.angle_gamma   90.00
#
_symmetry.space_group_name_H-M   'P 1'
#
loop_
_entity.id
_entity.type
_entity.pdbx_description
1 polymer ?
#
loop_
_entity_poly.entity_id
_entity_poly.type
_entity_poly.pdbx_seq_one_letter_code
_entity_poly.pdbx_strand_id
1 'polypeptide(L)'
;MANKKKRVDIVSVHIESQVDGVEAPSFTDLLSLLFGKVELYESKIYEFRSLATTLENCKIGLVETIQDKDIPPIKNKETKAFSKVQINTAEEGLAFGNVFLYNTRLQVLIYEVNKNGCYLQTLKELLEKEWIENNEGKEINIVFAAVCRLDEYHRILQMINYRKICYEICCPSEVLNALNMMEDSVYKNLLKSQLDAANDNNINVISIEQKCNPIKINREGIQVNFARGFAGLFNRLCVLGQKKNIKKVKIHGYTLDPESEKQRTATIDLLADVFDEYITIPEVQVQSSLQVDERKLSIEQLHGRIYDELSSILSIAE
;
A
#
# COMPACT_ATOMS: atom_id res chain seq x y z
N MET A 1 2.31 -5.21 31.35
CA MET A 1 1.07 -5.54 30.61
C MET A 1 1.46 -6.23 29.33
N ALA A 2 0.70 -7.22 28.87
CA ALA A 2 0.93 -7.83 27.56
C ALA A 2 0.54 -6.83 26.47
N ASN A 3 1.27 -6.83 25.36
CA ASN A 3 1.00 -5.98 24.21
C ASN A 3 0.60 -6.86 23.02
N LYS A 4 -0.37 -6.39 22.23
CA LYS A 4 -0.77 -7.02 20.98
C LYS A 4 -0.24 -6.22 19.79
N LYS A 5 0.21 -6.92 18.76
CA LYS A 5 0.59 -6.33 17.47
C LYS A 5 -0.64 -6.22 16.58
N LYS A 6 -0.80 -5.06 15.94
CA LYS A 6 -1.83 -4.78 14.94
C LYS A 6 -1.15 -4.42 13.64
N ARG A 7 -1.42 -5.18 12.57
CA ARG A 7 -0.83 -4.93 11.26
C ARG A 7 -1.31 -3.57 10.73
N VAL A 8 -0.43 -2.86 10.03
CA VAL A 8 -0.81 -1.71 9.22
C VAL A 8 -0.49 -1.97 7.76
N ASP A 9 -1.26 -1.37 6.87
CA ASP A 9 -0.93 -1.26 5.46
C ASP A 9 -0.29 0.12 5.23
N ILE A 10 0.77 0.17 4.42
CA ILE A 10 1.47 1.41 4.06
C ILE A 10 1.38 1.60 2.55
N VAL A 11 0.67 2.65 2.15
CA VAL A 11 0.32 2.89 0.74
C VAL A 11 0.59 4.34 0.37
N SER A 12 1.07 4.58 -0.85
CA SER A 12 0.98 5.89 -1.48
C SER A 12 -0.45 6.12 -1.96
N VAL A 13 -0.86 7.38 -1.94
CA VAL A 13 -2.21 7.80 -2.33
C VAL A 13 -2.13 8.63 -3.60
N HIS A 14 -2.77 8.17 -4.66
CA HIS A 14 -2.93 8.90 -5.90
C HIS A 14 -4.43 9.10 -6.18
N ILE A 15 -4.79 10.27 -6.68
CA ILE A 15 -6.18 10.62 -6.98
C ILE A 15 -6.23 11.10 -8.42
N GLU A 16 -7.09 10.50 -9.22
CA GLU A 16 -7.30 10.82 -10.62
C GLU A 16 -8.71 11.38 -10.80
N SER A 17 -8.84 12.55 -11.42
CA SER A 17 -10.14 13.01 -11.90
C SER A 17 -10.55 12.16 -13.10
N GLN A 18 -11.80 11.70 -13.11
CA GLN A 18 -12.38 11.02 -14.27
C GLN A 18 -13.10 12.00 -15.23
N VAL A 19 -13.06 13.30 -14.91
CA VAL A 19 -13.69 14.36 -15.71
C VAL A 19 -12.62 15.24 -16.33
N ASP A 20 -12.64 15.35 -17.67
CA ASP A 20 -11.70 16.14 -18.44
C ASP A 20 -11.67 17.61 -17.99
N GLY A 21 -10.46 18.13 -17.75
CA GLY A 21 -10.24 19.53 -17.36
C GLY A 21 -10.60 19.87 -15.91
N VAL A 22 -11.00 18.89 -15.09
CA VAL A 22 -11.21 19.06 -13.65
C VAL A 22 -9.98 18.56 -12.91
N GLU A 23 -9.40 19.40 -12.06
CA GLU A 23 -8.28 19.04 -11.21
C GLU A 23 -8.74 18.08 -10.10
N ALA A 24 -7.94 17.05 -9.84
CA ALA A 24 -8.22 16.09 -8.77
C ALA A 24 -8.06 16.76 -7.39
N PRO A 25 -8.95 16.47 -6.42
CA PRO A 25 -8.80 16.99 -5.06
C PRO A 25 -7.58 16.41 -4.37
N SER A 26 -7.06 17.10 -3.36
CA SER A 26 -6.06 16.49 -2.48
C SER A 26 -6.72 15.47 -1.55
N PHE A 27 -5.95 14.48 -1.11
CA PHE A 27 -6.47 13.50 -0.14
C PHE A 27 -6.85 14.16 1.20
N THR A 28 -6.20 15.27 1.55
CA THR A 28 -6.54 16.05 2.75
C THR A 28 -7.94 16.66 2.65
N ASP A 29 -8.33 17.13 1.47
CA ASP A 29 -9.66 17.68 1.22
C ASP A 29 -10.71 16.59 1.35
N LEU A 30 -10.46 15.41 0.76
CA LEU A 30 -11.34 14.25 0.87
C LEU A 30 -11.51 13.78 2.33
N LEU A 31 -10.43 13.68 3.10
CA LEU A 31 -10.51 13.34 4.53
C LEU A 31 -11.35 14.36 5.31
N SER A 32 -11.24 15.64 4.96
CA SER A 32 -11.99 16.72 5.61
C SER A 32 -13.49 16.65 5.34
N LEU A 33 -13.91 16.08 4.21
CA LEU A 33 -15.33 15.83 3.91
C LEU A 33 -15.94 14.75 4.81
N LEU A 34 -15.14 13.76 5.23
CA LEU A 34 -15.61 12.66 6.08
C LEU A 34 -15.61 13.00 7.57
N PHE A 35 -14.67 13.81 8.05
CA PHE A 35 -14.54 14.07 9.49
C PHE A 35 -15.83 14.68 10.09
N GLY A 36 -16.36 14.00 11.12
CA GLY A 36 -17.61 14.38 11.79
C GLY A 36 -18.87 13.80 11.15
N LYS A 37 -18.76 13.02 10.06
CA LYS A 37 -19.90 12.33 9.43
C LYS A 37 -20.11 10.93 9.97
N VAL A 38 -21.36 10.46 9.79
CA VAL A 38 -21.82 9.11 10.10
C VAL A 38 -22.41 8.51 8.83
N GLU A 39 -21.76 7.49 8.29
CA GLU A 39 -22.14 6.84 7.04
C GLU A 39 -22.62 5.41 7.26
N LEU A 40 -23.74 5.03 6.62
CA LEU A 40 -24.23 3.66 6.59
C LEU A 40 -23.77 2.97 5.31
N TYR A 41 -23.00 1.89 5.42
CA TYR A 41 -22.50 1.14 4.27
C TYR A 41 -22.40 -0.37 4.58
N GLU A 42 -22.89 -1.22 3.67
CA GLU A 42 -22.91 -2.69 3.80
C GLU A 42 -23.31 -3.22 5.20
N SER A 43 -24.35 -2.62 5.80
CA SER A 43 -24.88 -2.98 7.12
C SER A 43 -23.99 -2.63 8.33
N LYS A 44 -23.00 -1.76 8.14
CA LYS A 44 -22.21 -1.17 9.22
C LYS A 44 -22.34 0.34 9.20
N ILE A 45 -22.20 0.94 10.38
CA ILE A 45 -22.16 2.40 10.53
C ILE A 45 -20.71 2.81 10.73
N TYR A 46 -20.26 3.80 9.98
CA TYR A 46 -18.90 4.32 10.01
C TYR A 46 -18.93 5.77 10.49
N GLU A 47 -18.15 6.09 11.52
CA GLU A 47 -17.95 7.44 12.01
C GLU A 47 -16.47 7.82 11.89
N PHE A 48 -16.21 9.00 11.35
CA PHE A 48 -14.85 9.47 11.08
C PHE A 48 -14.47 10.59 12.04
N ARG A 49 -13.38 10.41 12.77
CA ARG A 49 -12.86 11.41 13.70
C ARG A 49 -11.47 11.84 13.32
N SER A 50 -11.22 13.14 13.35
CA SER A 50 -9.86 13.68 13.27
C SER A 50 -9.23 13.65 14.66
N LEU A 51 -7.98 13.20 14.74
CA LEU A 51 -7.20 13.21 15.97
C LEU A 51 -6.13 14.30 15.87
N ALA A 52 -6.03 15.15 16.90
CA ALA A 52 -5.00 16.18 16.95
C ALA A 52 -3.61 15.53 16.97
N THR A 53 -2.64 16.06 16.22
CA THR A 53 -1.24 15.62 16.23
C THR A 53 -0.32 16.83 16.19
N THR A 54 0.89 16.68 16.73
CA THR A 54 1.96 17.68 16.64
C THR A 54 2.95 17.36 15.51
N LEU A 55 2.78 16.24 14.81
CA LEU A 55 3.63 15.88 13.68
C LEU A 55 3.34 16.81 12.50
N GLU A 56 4.39 17.48 12.01
CA GLU A 56 4.28 18.32 10.82
C GLU A 56 3.89 17.51 9.59
N ASN A 57 3.12 18.12 8.69
CA ASN A 57 2.65 17.50 7.44
C ASN A 57 1.92 16.18 7.66
N CYS A 58 1.30 15.97 8.83
CA CYS A 58 0.61 14.74 9.15
C CYS A 58 -0.82 15.01 9.58
N LYS A 59 -1.75 14.14 9.16
CA LYS A 59 -3.14 14.09 9.61
C LYS A 59 -3.39 12.71 10.20
N ILE A 60 -3.93 12.67 11.41
CA ILE A 60 -4.32 11.42 12.06
C ILE A 60 -5.83 11.38 12.14
N GLY A 61 -6.40 10.21 11.87
CA GLY A 61 -7.81 9.97 12.05
C GLY A 61 -8.11 8.60 12.60
N LEU A 62 -9.35 8.45 13.04
CA LEU A 62 -9.93 7.20 13.51
C LEU A 62 -11.20 6.96 12.72
N VAL A 63 -11.32 5.75 12.17
CA VAL A 63 -12.60 5.25 11.64
C VAL A 63 -13.19 4.34 12.70
N GLU A 64 -14.33 4.74 13.26
CA GLU A 64 -15.12 3.94 14.18
C GLU A 64 -16.16 3.17 13.35
N THR A 65 -16.23 1.87 13.56
CA THR A 65 -17.19 0.98 12.91
C THR A 65 -18.11 0.42 13.96
N ILE A 66 -19.41 0.63 13.80
CA ILE A 66 -20.45 0.06 14.67
C ILE A 66 -21.11 -1.08 13.91
N GLN A 67 -21.10 -2.26 14.52
CA GLN A 67 -21.83 -3.44 14.07
C GLN A 67 -22.97 -3.73 15.04
N ASP A 68 -24.20 -3.55 14.57
CA ASP A 68 -25.45 -3.79 15.29
C ASP A 68 -26.23 -5.01 14.77
N LYS A 69 -25.77 -5.59 13.64
CA LYS A 69 -26.34 -6.77 12.96
C LYS A 69 -25.35 -7.92 12.85
N ASP A 70 -25.88 -9.13 12.69
CA ASP A 70 -25.10 -10.38 12.52
C ASP A 70 -24.04 -10.61 13.62
N ILE A 71 -24.40 -10.27 14.86
CA ILE A 71 -23.51 -10.40 16.01
C ILE A 71 -23.47 -11.88 16.45
N PRO A 72 -22.28 -12.50 16.54
CA PRO A 72 -22.17 -13.91 16.86
C PRO A 72 -22.64 -14.20 18.31
N PRO A 73 -23.23 -15.38 18.56
CA PRO A 73 -23.70 -15.75 19.89
C PRO A 73 -22.54 -16.04 20.84
N ILE A 74 -22.79 -15.92 22.13
CA ILE A 74 -21.90 -16.40 23.19
C ILE A 74 -22.00 -17.92 23.24
N LYS A 75 -20.87 -18.63 23.26
CA LYS A 75 -20.81 -20.07 23.49
C LYS A 75 -20.16 -20.35 24.83
N ASN A 76 -20.89 -20.97 25.76
CA ASN A 76 -20.34 -21.36 27.04
C ASN A 76 -19.26 -22.44 26.85
N LYS A 77 -18.08 -22.23 27.46
CA LYS A 77 -16.92 -23.13 27.28
C LYS A 77 -17.15 -24.52 27.87
N GLU A 78 -17.95 -24.63 28.93
CA GLU A 78 -18.23 -25.88 29.66
C GLU A 78 -19.48 -26.57 29.13
N THR A 79 -20.63 -25.91 29.19
CA THR A 79 -21.93 -26.50 28.83
C THR A 79 -22.14 -26.60 27.32
N LYS A 80 -21.31 -25.93 26.52
CA LYS A 80 -21.41 -25.80 25.05
C LYS A 80 -22.70 -25.15 24.54
N ALA A 81 -23.55 -24.66 25.45
CA ALA A 81 -24.79 -23.96 25.12
C ALA A 81 -24.50 -22.59 24.48
N PHE A 82 -25.43 -22.17 23.62
CA PHE A 82 -25.42 -20.86 22.99
C PHE A 82 -26.36 -19.91 23.72
N SER A 83 -25.94 -18.66 23.87
CA SER A 83 -26.78 -17.57 24.39
C SER A 83 -26.55 -16.29 23.57
N LYS A 84 -27.55 -15.39 23.61
CA LYS A 84 -27.44 -14.09 22.96
C LYS A 84 -26.42 -13.21 23.70
N VAL A 85 -25.75 -12.33 22.96
CA VAL A 85 -24.99 -11.22 23.54
C VAL A 85 -25.99 -10.25 24.19
N GLN A 86 -25.68 -9.78 25.40
CA GLN A 86 -26.51 -8.80 26.11
C GLN A 86 -26.17 -7.40 25.58
N ILE A 87 -26.89 -6.97 24.55
CA ILE A 87 -26.82 -5.63 23.96
C ILE A 87 -28.21 -5.21 23.48
N ASN A 88 -28.53 -3.92 23.57
CA ASN A 88 -29.72 -3.35 22.96
C ASN A 88 -29.41 -2.89 21.54
N THR A 89 -29.64 -3.73 20.52
CA THR A 89 -29.30 -3.39 19.12
C THR A 89 -30.04 -2.19 18.53
N ALA A 90 -31.05 -1.64 19.23
CA ALA A 90 -31.68 -0.38 18.83
C ALA A 90 -30.86 0.87 19.21
N GLU A 91 -29.96 0.74 20.18
CA GLU A 91 -29.19 1.85 20.77
C GLU A 91 -27.68 1.55 20.85
N GLU A 92 -27.30 0.28 20.82
CA GLU A 92 -25.95 -0.22 21.08
C GLU A 92 -25.47 -1.12 19.93
N GLY A 93 -24.18 -1.09 19.68
CA GLY A 93 -23.51 -2.00 18.75
C GLY A 93 -22.08 -2.28 19.19
N LEU A 94 -21.46 -3.27 18.55
CA LEU A 94 -20.05 -3.57 18.77
C LEU A 94 -19.19 -2.55 18.02
N ALA A 95 -18.36 -1.83 18.76
CA ALA A 95 -17.45 -0.84 18.21
C ALA A 95 -16.10 -1.45 17.84
N PHE A 96 -15.63 -1.13 16.64
CA PHE A 96 -14.27 -1.43 16.17
C PHE A 96 -13.62 -0.13 15.69
N GLY A 97 -12.29 -0.06 15.76
CA GLY A 97 -11.54 1.13 15.36
C GLY A 97 -10.41 0.78 14.41
N ASN A 98 -10.19 1.66 13.43
CA ASN A 98 -8.99 1.70 12.59
C ASN A 98 -8.35 3.07 12.77
N VAL A 99 -7.14 3.13 13.32
CA VAL A 99 -6.36 4.38 13.30
C VAL A 99 -5.62 4.50 11.96
N PHE A 100 -5.48 5.72 11.46
CA PHE A 100 -4.66 6.00 10.30
C PHE A 100 -3.85 7.29 10.48
N LEU A 101 -2.72 7.37 9.78
CA LEU A 101 -1.88 8.55 9.68
C LEU A 101 -1.56 8.79 8.21
N TYR A 102 -1.94 9.97 7.71
CA TYR A 102 -1.62 10.43 6.38
C TYR A 102 -0.53 11.50 6.44
N ASN A 103 0.58 11.26 5.77
CA ASN A 103 1.66 12.22 5.60
C ASN A 103 1.44 12.99 4.29
N THR A 104 1.07 14.26 4.38
CA THR A 104 0.70 15.12 3.24
C THR A 104 1.90 15.43 2.34
N ARG A 105 3.12 15.48 2.90
CA ARG A 105 4.34 15.74 2.13
C ARG A 105 4.74 14.52 1.30
N LEU A 106 4.66 13.33 1.89
CA LEU A 106 5.02 12.08 1.20
C LEU A 106 3.86 11.47 0.41
N GLN A 107 2.64 11.98 0.60
CA GLN A 107 1.40 11.38 0.09
C GLN A 107 1.24 9.90 0.48
N VAL A 108 1.70 9.54 1.68
CA VAL A 108 1.64 8.16 2.22
C VAL A 108 0.59 8.05 3.31
N LEU A 109 -0.25 7.03 3.22
CA LEU A 109 -1.20 6.61 4.23
C LEU A 109 -0.67 5.35 4.94
N ILE A 110 -0.54 5.45 6.26
CA ILE A 110 -0.35 4.32 7.17
C ILE A 110 -1.73 4.01 7.76
N TYR A 111 -2.27 2.82 7.49
CA TYR A 111 -3.65 2.46 7.83
C TYR A 111 -3.72 1.17 8.64
N GLU A 112 -4.34 1.19 9.81
CA GLU A 112 -4.52 -0.03 10.62
C GLU A 112 -5.45 -1.04 9.93
N VAL A 113 -5.01 -2.30 9.87
CA VAL A 113 -5.84 -3.41 9.43
C VAL A 113 -6.65 -3.97 10.60
N ASN A 114 -7.97 -3.87 10.49
CA ASN A 114 -8.91 -4.46 11.44
C ASN A 114 -10.00 -5.25 10.72
N LYS A 115 -10.02 -6.57 10.92
CA LYS A 115 -10.95 -7.51 10.25
C LYS A 115 -12.44 -7.13 10.42
N ASN A 116 -12.80 -6.55 11.56
CA ASN A 116 -14.18 -6.19 11.85
C ASN A 116 -14.45 -4.69 11.63
N GLY A 117 -13.40 -3.89 11.42
CA GLY A 117 -13.51 -2.45 11.19
C GLY A 117 -13.70 -2.11 9.72
N CYS A 118 -13.22 -0.94 9.34
CA CYS A 118 -13.25 -0.43 7.97
C CYS A 118 -12.04 -0.93 7.18
N TYR A 119 -12.28 -1.61 6.06
CA TYR A 119 -11.21 -1.99 5.13
C TYR A 119 -10.77 -0.79 4.30
N LEU A 120 -9.53 -0.79 3.85
CA LEU A 120 -8.99 0.30 3.03
C LEU A 120 -9.79 0.53 1.73
N GLN A 121 -10.31 -0.55 1.12
CA GLN A 121 -11.21 -0.48 -0.03
C GLN A 121 -12.54 0.22 0.31
N THR A 122 -13.13 -0.12 1.47
CA THR A 122 -14.35 0.54 1.95
C THR A 122 -14.11 2.02 2.25
N LEU A 123 -12.95 2.38 2.82
CA LEU A 123 -12.56 3.78 3.00
C LEU A 123 -12.52 4.52 1.65
N LYS A 124 -11.89 3.91 0.63
CA LYS A 124 -11.88 4.46 -0.74
C LYS A 124 -13.30 4.73 -1.23
N GLU A 125 -14.18 3.73 -1.19
CA GLU A 125 -15.54 3.83 -1.71
C GLU A 125 -16.35 4.91 -0.99
N LEU A 126 -16.19 5.04 0.33
CA LEU A 126 -16.83 6.09 1.12
C LEU A 126 -16.32 7.48 0.74
N LEU A 127 -15.01 7.66 0.55
CA LEU A 127 -14.42 8.94 0.11
C LEU A 127 -14.89 9.33 -1.29
N GLU A 128 -14.92 8.39 -2.23
CA GLU A 128 -15.37 8.63 -3.61
C GLU A 128 -16.85 8.97 -3.66
N LYS A 129 -17.70 8.22 -2.94
CA LYS A 129 -19.12 8.50 -2.80
C LYS A 129 -19.36 9.92 -2.27
N GLU A 130 -18.69 10.28 -1.18
CA GLU A 130 -18.82 11.58 -0.57
C GLU A 130 -18.35 12.71 -1.47
N TRP A 131 -17.26 12.50 -2.21
CA TRP A 131 -16.84 13.48 -3.20
C TRP A 131 -17.90 13.70 -4.28
N ILE A 132 -18.44 12.63 -4.86
CA ILE A 132 -19.47 12.67 -5.91
C ILE A 132 -20.71 13.42 -5.43
N GLU A 133 -21.18 13.13 -4.21
CA GLU A 133 -22.37 13.76 -3.62
C GLU A 133 -22.17 15.26 -3.37
N ASN A 134 -20.97 15.69 -2.98
CA ASN A 134 -20.67 17.09 -2.69
C ASN A 134 -20.17 17.90 -3.89
N ASN A 135 -19.85 17.26 -5.03
CA ASN A 135 -19.22 17.90 -6.19
C ASN A 135 -19.97 17.63 -7.50
N GLU A 136 -21.30 17.60 -7.47
CA GLU A 136 -22.16 17.53 -8.66
C GLU A 136 -21.88 16.33 -9.57
N GLY A 137 -21.50 15.18 -9.00
CA GLY A 137 -21.23 13.98 -9.77
C GLY A 137 -19.86 13.95 -10.47
N LYS A 138 -18.94 14.85 -10.13
CA LYS A 138 -17.56 14.81 -10.65
C LYS A 138 -16.82 13.60 -10.09
N GLU A 139 -16.76 12.53 -10.88
CA GLU A 139 -16.13 11.28 -10.46
C GLU A 139 -14.60 11.41 -10.29
N ILE A 140 -14.09 10.76 -9.26
CA ILE A 140 -12.67 10.60 -8.99
C ILE A 140 -12.36 9.11 -8.79
N ASN A 141 -11.11 8.73 -9.01
CA ASN A 141 -10.60 7.41 -8.69
C ASN A 141 -9.43 7.54 -7.72
N ILE A 142 -9.58 6.98 -6.52
CA ILE A 142 -8.52 6.90 -5.52
C ILE A 142 -7.76 5.58 -5.72
N VAL A 143 -6.45 5.70 -5.84
CA VAL A 143 -5.54 4.56 -6.00
C VAL A 143 -4.61 4.48 -4.80
N PHE A 144 -4.75 3.41 -4.03
CA PHE A 144 -3.82 3.04 -2.96
C PHE A 144 -2.76 2.09 -3.52
N ALA A 145 -1.55 2.60 -3.73
CA ALA A 145 -0.43 1.83 -4.23
C ALA A 145 0.51 1.43 -3.09
N ALA A 146 0.94 0.17 -3.03
CA ALA A 146 1.81 -0.28 -1.94
C ALA A 146 3.22 0.36 -2.04
N VAL A 147 3.75 0.85 -0.93
CA VAL A 147 5.14 1.35 -0.85
C VAL A 147 6.10 0.17 -0.69
N CYS A 148 7.17 0.11 -1.50
CA CYS A 148 8.18 -0.96 -1.44
C CYS A 148 9.36 -0.52 -0.55
N ARG A 149 9.98 -1.44 0.21
CA ARG A 149 11.11 -1.11 1.13
C ARG A 149 12.40 -0.74 0.39
N LEU A 150 13.14 0.21 0.96
CA LEU A 150 14.33 0.84 0.39
C LEU A 150 15.55 -0.11 0.34
N ASP A 151 15.67 -1.03 1.30
CA ASP A 151 16.82 -1.93 1.41
C ASP A 151 17.00 -2.82 0.18
N GLU A 152 15.93 -3.26 -0.48
CA GLU A 152 16.02 -4.09 -1.67
C GLU A 152 16.42 -3.28 -2.91
N TYR A 153 15.93 -2.03 -3.03
CA TYR A 153 16.43 -1.11 -4.04
C TYR A 153 17.89 -0.76 -3.80
N HIS A 154 18.31 -0.49 -2.56
CA HIS A 154 19.71 -0.27 -2.22
C HIS A 154 20.58 -1.50 -2.45
N ARG A 155 20.11 -2.71 -2.14
CA ARG A 155 20.81 -3.96 -2.45
C ARG A 155 20.94 -4.15 -3.96
N ILE A 156 19.92 -3.79 -4.76
CA ILE A 156 20.05 -3.70 -6.23
C ILE A 156 21.14 -2.69 -6.57
N LEU A 157 21.11 -1.47 -6.03
CA LEU A 157 22.13 -0.45 -6.31
C LEU A 157 23.54 -0.89 -5.91
N GLN A 158 23.69 -1.69 -4.86
CA GLN A 158 24.96 -2.18 -4.32
C GLN A 158 25.44 -3.50 -4.95
N MET A 159 24.67 -4.11 -5.86
CA MET A 159 25.14 -5.27 -6.62
C MET A 159 26.36 -4.89 -7.46
N ILE A 160 27.43 -5.65 -7.30
CA ILE A 160 28.67 -5.46 -8.06
C ILE A 160 28.55 -6.02 -9.48
N ASN A 161 27.63 -6.97 -9.70
CA ASN A 161 27.45 -7.59 -11.00
C ASN A 161 26.05 -8.18 -11.19
N TYR A 162 25.29 -7.62 -12.13
CA TYR A 162 23.94 -8.07 -12.47
C TYR A 162 23.98 -9.20 -13.51
N ARG A 163 23.10 -10.20 -13.38
CA ARG A 163 23.13 -11.43 -14.18
C ARG A 163 21.81 -11.80 -14.80
N LYS A 164 20.70 -11.45 -14.15
CA LYS A 164 19.37 -11.77 -14.64
C LYS A 164 18.40 -10.67 -14.25
N ILE A 165 17.56 -10.29 -15.19
CA ILE A 165 16.35 -9.51 -14.93
C ILE A 165 15.19 -10.35 -15.44
N CYS A 166 14.17 -10.52 -14.62
CA CYS A 166 12.97 -11.23 -15.04
C CYS A 166 11.74 -10.58 -14.46
N TYR A 167 10.72 -10.39 -15.28
CA TYR A 167 9.47 -9.80 -14.87
C TYR A 167 8.28 -10.45 -15.57
N GLU A 168 7.12 -10.32 -14.94
CA GLU A 168 5.86 -10.85 -15.44
C GLU A 168 4.77 -9.80 -15.28
N ILE A 169 4.06 -9.53 -16.37
CA ILE A 169 2.98 -8.55 -16.44
C ILE A 169 1.72 -9.25 -16.93
N CYS A 170 0.64 -9.13 -16.16
CA CYS A 170 -0.72 -9.45 -16.55
C CYS A 170 -1.42 -8.17 -17.02
N CYS A 171 -2.43 -8.32 -17.87
CA CYS A 171 -3.19 -7.19 -18.44
C CYS A 171 -2.28 -6.12 -19.09
N PRO A 172 -1.52 -6.47 -20.16
CA PRO A 172 -0.58 -5.55 -20.83
C PRO A 172 -1.18 -4.19 -21.21
N SER A 173 -2.46 -4.13 -21.58
CA SER A 173 -3.18 -2.91 -21.95
C SER A 173 -3.26 -1.89 -20.80
N GLU A 174 -3.54 -2.33 -19.57
CA GLU A 174 -3.58 -1.43 -18.41
C GLU A 174 -2.20 -0.84 -18.10
N VAL A 175 -1.16 -1.68 -18.17
CA VAL A 175 0.22 -1.25 -17.93
C VAL A 175 0.72 -0.32 -19.04
N LEU A 176 0.31 -0.56 -20.29
CA LEU A 176 0.63 0.29 -21.43
C LEU A 176 0.05 1.70 -21.28
N ASN A 177 -1.18 1.81 -20.78
CA ASN A 177 -1.81 3.10 -20.49
C ASN A 177 -1.01 3.89 -19.45
N ALA A 178 -0.59 3.23 -18.36
CA ALA A 178 0.25 3.86 -17.35
C ALA A 178 1.64 4.27 -17.89
N LEU A 179 2.24 3.47 -18.78
CA LEU A 179 3.50 3.85 -19.43
C LEU A 179 3.36 5.10 -20.30
N ASN A 180 2.22 5.28 -20.97
CA ASN A 180 1.99 6.45 -21.81
C ASN A 180 1.92 7.76 -21.02
N MET A 181 1.64 7.70 -19.71
CA MET A 181 1.65 8.86 -18.80
C MET A 181 3.05 9.21 -18.26
N MET A 182 4.05 8.34 -18.44
CA MET A 182 5.41 8.58 -17.96
C MET A 182 6.26 9.35 -18.97
N GLU A 183 7.31 10.04 -18.51
CA GLU A 183 8.34 10.60 -19.38
C GLU A 183 9.05 9.52 -20.21
N ASP A 184 9.55 9.92 -21.38
CA ASP A 184 10.25 9.01 -22.29
C ASP A 184 11.61 8.58 -21.73
N SER A 185 11.85 7.27 -21.77
CA SER A 185 13.13 6.68 -21.42
C SER A 185 13.38 5.42 -22.26
N VAL A 186 14.66 5.03 -22.39
CA VAL A 186 15.04 3.80 -23.12
C VAL A 186 14.34 2.57 -22.55
N TYR A 187 14.21 2.48 -21.22
CA TYR A 187 13.59 1.35 -20.52
C TYR A 187 12.07 1.33 -20.72
N LYS A 188 11.41 2.50 -20.65
CA LYS A 188 9.99 2.65 -20.99
C LYS A 188 9.75 2.17 -22.42
N ASN A 189 10.52 2.67 -23.39
CA ASN A 189 10.31 2.35 -24.80
C ASN A 189 10.54 0.86 -25.09
N LEU A 190 11.52 0.24 -24.44
CA LEU A 190 11.74 -1.20 -24.54
C LEU A 190 10.54 -1.99 -24.00
N LEU A 191 10.06 -1.66 -22.79
CA LEU A 191 8.89 -2.33 -22.22
C LEU A 191 7.63 -2.08 -23.05
N LYS A 192 7.42 -0.82 -23.47
CA LYS A 192 6.30 -0.41 -24.31
C LYS A 192 6.23 -1.26 -25.58
N SER A 193 7.34 -1.42 -26.30
CA SER A 193 7.37 -2.25 -27.51
C SER A 193 6.93 -3.70 -27.29
N GLN A 194 7.21 -4.26 -26.10
CA GLN A 194 6.83 -5.62 -25.74
C GLN A 194 5.35 -5.69 -25.36
N LEU A 195 4.82 -4.66 -24.71
CA LEU A 195 3.40 -4.57 -24.34
C LEU A 195 2.51 -4.26 -25.55
N ASP A 196 2.97 -3.41 -26.47
CA ASP A 196 2.31 -3.15 -27.76
C ASP A 196 2.16 -4.47 -28.53
N ALA A 197 3.26 -5.21 -28.70
CA ALA A 197 3.24 -6.52 -29.34
C ALA A 197 2.32 -7.51 -28.61
N ALA A 198 2.26 -7.48 -27.27
CA ALA A 198 1.34 -8.32 -26.51
C ALA A 198 -0.13 -7.96 -26.76
N ASN A 199 -0.44 -6.67 -26.77
CA ASN A 199 -1.79 -6.16 -26.97
C ASN A 199 -2.30 -6.45 -28.40
N ASP A 200 -1.46 -6.19 -29.41
CA ASP A 200 -1.77 -6.46 -30.82
C ASP A 200 -2.04 -7.94 -31.11
N ASN A 201 -1.48 -8.83 -30.27
CA ASN A 201 -1.63 -10.29 -30.41
C ASN A 201 -2.59 -10.89 -29.36
N ASN A 202 -3.40 -10.08 -28.67
CA ASN A 202 -4.36 -10.52 -27.64
C ASN A 202 -3.74 -11.38 -26.52
N ILE A 203 -2.51 -11.05 -26.10
CA ILE A 203 -1.78 -11.74 -25.04
C ILE A 203 -2.18 -11.17 -23.68
N ASN A 204 -2.64 -12.04 -22.76
CA ASN A 204 -3.09 -11.63 -21.42
C ASN A 204 -1.96 -11.55 -20.38
N VAL A 205 -0.85 -12.27 -20.61
CA VAL A 205 0.30 -12.34 -19.70
C VAL A 205 1.59 -12.39 -20.52
N ILE A 206 2.55 -11.54 -20.17
CA ILE A 206 3.90 -11.56 -20.73
C ILE A 206 4.91 -11.82 -19.62
N SER A 207 5.79 -12.79 -19.84
CA SER A 207 6.89 -13.12 -18.93
C SER A 207 8.21 -12.98 -19.68
N ILE A 208 9.10 -12.12 -19.19
CA ILE A 208 10.37 -11.80 -19.84
C ILE A 208 11.52 -12.19 -18.94
N GLU A 209 12.54 -12.82 -19.55
CA GLU A 209 13.77 -13.21 -18.89
C GLU A 209 14.97 -12.76 -19.74
N GLN A 210 15.77 -11.85 -19.21
CA GLN A 210 17.05 -11.44 -19.78
C GLN A 210 18.16 -11.93 -18.88
N LYS A 211 19.04 -12.79 -19.38
CA LYS A 211 20.11 -13.41 -18.60
C LYS A 211 21.45 -13.37 -19.31
N CYS A 212 22.50 -13.15 -18.53
CA CYS A 212 23.87 -13.33 -19.00
C CYS A 212 24.33 -14.77 -18.76
N ASN A 213 25.25 -15.22 -19.62
CA ASN A 213 26.03 -16.42 -19.36
C ASN A 213 26.83 -16.29 -18.05
N PRO A 214 27.30 -17.42 -17.47
CA PRO A 214 28.12 -17.41 -16.25
C PRO A 214 29.34 -16.48 -16.36
N ILE A 215 29.85 -16.00 -15.20
CA ILE A 215 31.01 -15.07 -15.12
C ILE A 215 32.19 -15.55 -15.96
N LYS A 216 32.42 -16.87 -16.03
CA LYS A 216 33.51 -17.48 -16.79
C LYS A 216 33.47 -17.16 -18.30
N ILE A 217 32.27 -16.92 -18.83
CA ILE A 217 32.02 -16.68 -20.26
C ILE A 217 31.74 -15.21 -20.53
N ASN A 218 30.89 -14.57 -19.71
CA ASN A 218 30.62 -13.13 -19.78
C ASN A 218 31.02 -12.50 -18.44
N ARG A 219 32.18 -11.84 -18.37
CA ARG A 219 32.62 -11.21 -17.11
C ARG A 219 31.82 -9.96 -16.77
N GLU A 220 31.41 -9.19 -17.78
CA GLU A 220 30.76 -7.89 -17.60
C GLU A 220 29.36 -8.02 -17.00
N GLY A 221 28.57 -9.00 -17.43
CA GLY A 221 27.19 -9.16 -16.98
C GLY A 221 26.24 -8.14 -17.60
N ILE A 222 25.13 -7.83 -16.92
CA ILE A 222 24.18 -6.79 -17.33
C ILE A 222 24.71 -5.44 -16.86
N GLN A 223 24.65 -4.43 -17.72
CA GLN A 223 25.07 -3.06 -17.37
C GLN A 223 24.26 -2.51 -16.19
N VAL A 224 24.96 -1.85 -15.27
CA VAL A 224 24.39 -1.28 -14.04
C VAL A 224 23.23 -0.35 -14.32
N ASN A 225 23.41 0.61 -15.24
CA ASN A 225 22.39 1.58 -15.61
C ASN A 225 21.14 0.91 -16.19
N PHE A 226 21.30 -0.20 -16.89
CA PHE A 226 20.18 -0.95 -17.45
C PHE A 226 19.34 -1.64 -16.37
N ALA A 227 19.99 -2.33 -15.42
CA ALA A 227 19.30 -2.96 -14.30
C ALA A 227 18.60 -1.94 -13.39
N ARG A 228 19.28 -0.83 -13.08
CA ARG A 228 18.73 0.27 -12.28
C ARG A 228 17.59 1.00 -12.99
N GLY A 229 17.72 1.21 -14.30
CA GLY A 229 16.68 1.81 -15.13
C GLY A 229 15.38 1.01 -15.13
N PHE A 230 15.48 -0.32 -15.22
CA PHE A 230 14.32 -1.21 -15.08
C PHE A 230 13.74 -1.24 -13.67
N ALA A 231 14.60 -1.29 -12.64
CA ALA A 231 14.13 -1.21 -11.25
C ALA A 231 13.34 0.09 -10.99
N GLY A 232 13.84 1.23 -11.47
CA GLY A 232 13.15 2.52 -11.37
C GLY A 232 11.85 2.58 -12.19
N LEU A 233 11.84 2.00 -13.40
CA LEU A 233 10.63 1.90 -14.22
C LEU A 233 9.52 1.11 -13.51
N PHE A 234 9.84 -0.08 -12.98
CA PHE A 234 8.86 -0.89 -12.28
C PHE A 234 8.41 -0.25 -10.97
N ASN A 235 9.29 0.46 -10.27
CA ASN A 235 8.90 1.25 -9.09
C ASN A 235 7.87 2.31 -9.48
N ARG A 236 8.11 3.09 -10.55
CA ARG A 236 7.16 4.08 -11.05
C ARG A 236 5.83 3.46 -11.48
N LEU A 237 5.84 2.29 -12.13
CA LEU A 237 4.61 1.58 -12.47
C LEU A 237 3.82 1.16 -11.23
N CYS A 238 4.51 0.70 -10.18
CA CYS A 238 3.88 0.40 -8.89
C CYS A 238 3.24 1.64 -8.27
N VAL A 239 3.93 2.80 -8.29
CA VAL A 239 3.40 4.09 -7.84
C VAL A 239 2.14 4.47 -8.63
N LEU A 240 2.12 4.29 -9.95
CA LEU A 240 0.93 4.47 -10.80
C LEU A 240 -0.13 3.34 -10.67
N GLY A 241 -0.16 2.61 -9.55
CA GLY A 241 -1.19 1.61 -9.27
C GLY A 241 -1.10 0.31 -10.06
N GLN A 242 -0.08 0.11 -10.90
CA GLN A 242 0.03 -1.09 -11.75
C GLN A 242 0.56 -2.33 -11.03
N LYS A 243 0.82 -2.26 -9.72
CA LYS A 243 1.30 -3.41 -8.94
C LYS A 243 0.41 -4.64 -9.07
N LYS A 244 -0.91 -4.48 -9.12
CA LYS A 244 -1.86 -5.60 -9.33
C LYS A 244 -1.60 -6.36 -10.64
N ASN A 245 -1.06 -5.67 -11.63
CA ASN A 245 -0.78 -6.17 -12.98
C ASN A 245 0.66 -6.67 -13.12
N ILE A 246 1.56 -6.37 -12.19
CA ILE A 246 2.93 -6.88 -12.21
C ILE A 246 3.02 -8.05 -11.22
N LYS A 247 3.26 -9.27 -11.72
CA LYS A 247 3.26 -10.49 -10.91
C LYS A 247 4.66 -10.90 -10.43
N LYS A 248 5.68 -10.45 -11.14
CA LYS A 248 7.07 -10.77 -10.82
C LYS A 248 7.96 -9.62 -11.27
N VAL A 249 8.91 -9.22 -10.44
CA VAL A 249 10.07 -8.43 -10.87
C VAL A 249 11.27 -8.87 -10.04
N LYS A 250 12.15 -9.68 -10.63
CA LYS A 250 13.32 -10.25 -9.97
C LYS A 250 14.60 -9.82 -10.66
N ILE A 251 15.53 -9.31 -9.87
CA ILE A 251 16.90 -9.00 -10.29
C ILE A 251 17.86 -9.94 -9.57
N HIS A 252 18.68 -10.65 -10.34
CA HIS A 252 19.70 -11.57 -9.83
C HIS A 252 21.08 -11.01 -10.12
N GLY A 253 21.99 -11.15 -9.17
CA GLY A 253 23.36 -10.72 -9.31
C GLY A 253 24.25 -11.23 -8.19
N TYR A 254 25.42 -10.62 -8.10
CA TYR A 254 26.39 -10.86 -7.05
C TYR A 254 26.49 -9.62 -6.16
N THR A 255 26.54 -9.85 -4.86
CA THR A 255 26.86 -8.85 -3.83
C THR A 255 28.16 -9.24 -3.15
N LEU A 256 28.84 -8.26 -2.54
CA LEU A 256 29.96 -8.54 -1.64
C LEU A 256 29.40 -8.93 -0.27
N ASP A 257 29.94 -10.00 0.31
CA ASP A 257 29.68 -10.35 1.70
C ASP A 257 30.47 -9.39 2.61
N PRO A 258 29.79 -8.57 3.44
CA PRO A 258 30.45 -7.57 4.28
C PRO A 258 31.38 -8.18 5.33
N GLU A 259 31.22 -9.46 5.70
CA GLU A 259 32.09 -10.12 6.69
C GLU A 259 33.25 -10.91 6.06
N SER A 260 33.14 -11.29 4.78
CA SER A 260 34.11 -12.21 4.16
C SER A 260 34.74 -11.73 2.86
N GLU A 261 34.36 -10.56 2.33
CA GLU A 261 34.75 -9.99 1.04
C GLU A 261 34.51 -10.93 -0.17
N LYS A 262 33.84 -12.07 0.03
CA LYS A 262 33.52 -13.05 -1.01
C LYS A 262 32.25 -12.62 -1.75
N GLN A 263 32.20 -12.95 -3.04
CA GLN A 263 31.01 -12.74 -3.84
C GLN A 263 29.93 -13.76 -3.46
N ARG A 264 28.74 -13.27 -3.10
CA ARG A 264 27.58 -14.11 -2.83
C ARG A 264 26.50 -13.83 -3.88
N THR A 265 25.86 -14.90 -4.35
CA THR A 265 24.71 -14.79 -5.24
C THR A 265 23.50 -14.24 -4.48
N ALA A 266 22.85 -13.21 -5.02
CA ALA A 266 21.65 -12.60 -4.46
C ALA A 266 20.54 -12.53 -5.52
N THR A 267 19.30 -12.79 -5.11
CA THR A 267 18.10 -12.54 -5.90
C THR A 267 17.21 -11.61 -5.12
N ILE A 268 16.79 -10.52 -5.74
CA ILE A 268 15.96 -9.49 -5.16
C ILE A 268 14.62 -9.54 -5.88
N ASP A 269 13.52 -9.65 -5.14
CA ASP A 269 12.15 -9.60 -5.67
C ASP A 269 11.52 -8.26 -5.29
N LEU A 270 11.36 -7.39 -6.29
CA LEU A 270 10.83 -6.04 -6.12
C LEU A 270 9.33 -6.02 -5.75
N LEU A 271 8.64 -7.16 -5.73
CA LEU A 271 7.21 -7.24 -5.40
C LEU A 271 6.89 -7.96 -4.09
N ALA A 272 7.75 -8.89 -3.67
CA ALA A 272 7.46 -9.82 -2.57
C ALA A 272 7.64 -9.22 -1.16
N ASP A 273 8.36 -8.10 -1.01
CA ASP A 273 8.70 -7.51 0.29
C ASP A 273 8.07 -6.11 0.46
N VAL A 274 6.77 -6.08 0.74
CA VAL A 274 6.01 -4.87 1.13
C VAL A 274 6.31 -4.53 2.59
N PHE A 275 6.14 -3.27 3.02
CA PHE A 275 6.14 -2.92 4.45
C PHE A 275 5.17 -3.83 5.23
N ASP A 276 5.70 -4.81 5.96
CA ASP A 276 4.96 -5.61 6.94
C ASP A 276 5.20 -5.01 8.33
N GLU A 277 4.53 -3.89 8.58
CA GLU A 277 4.67 -3.13 9.82
C GLU A 277 3.49 -3.33 10.76
N TYR A 278 3.76 -3.09 12.04
CA TYR A 278 2.78 -3.26 13.10
C TYR A 278 2.83 -2.09 14.06
N ILE A 279 1.65 -1.63 14.50
CA ILE A 279 1.51 -0.84 15.71
C ILE A 279 1.33 -1.77 16.90
N THR A 280 1.78 -1.33 18.07
CA THR A 280 1.75 -2.11 19.30
C THR A 280 0.89 -1.39 20.32
N ILE A 281 -0.16 -2.05 20.79
CA ILE A 281 -1.08 -1.48 21.79
C ILE A 281 -1.29 -2.46 22.95
N PRO A 282 -1.67 -1.99 24.15
CA PRO A 282 -1.95 -2.88 25.28
C PRO A 282 -3.02 -3.91 24.95
N GLU A 283 -2.80 -5.15 25.37
CA GLU A 283 -3.79 -6.21 25.26
C GLU A 283 -4.82 -6.09 26.39
N VAL A 284 -6.10 -6.15 26.01
CA VAL A 284 -7.24 -6.06 26.93
C VAL A 284 -8.19 -7.21 26.61
N GLN A 285 -8.54 -8.01 27.62
CA GLN A 285 -9.43 -9.17 27.44
C GLN A 285 -10.87 -8.76 27.07
N VAL A 286 -11.40 -7.72 27.72
CA VAL A 286 -12.71 -7.13 27.42
C VAL A 286 -12.50 -5.62 27.29
N GLN A 287 -12.65 -5.09 26.08
CA GLN A 287 -12.42 -3.68 25.81
C GLN A 287 -13.60 -2.84 26.34
N SER A 288 -13.27 -1.74 27.02
CA SER A 288 -14.22 -0.69 27.42
C SER A 288 -14.10 0.57 26.56
N SER A 289 -13.13 0.60 25.63
CA SER A 289 -12.88 1.70 24.70
C SER A 289 -12.14 1.19 23.46
N LEU A 290 -12.05 2.03 22.42
CA LEU A 290 -11.29 1.72 21.21
C LEU A 290 -9.77 1.87 21.38
N GLN A 291 -9.28 2.19 22.58
CA GLN A 291 -7.85 2.45 22.87
C GLN A 291 -7.26 3.56 21.97
N VAL A 292 -7.99 4.67 21.83
CA VAL A 292 -7.70 5.74 20.85
C VAL A 292 -6.33 6.38 21.09
N ASP A 293 -6.02 6.72 22.35
CA ASP A 293 -4.76 7.36 22.70
C ASP A 293 -3.56 6.43 22.48
N GLU A 294 -3.68 5.15 22.82
CA GLU A 294 -2.62 4.17 22.61
C GLU A 294 -2.38 3.89 21.13
N ARG A 295 -3.45 3.84 20.34
CA ARG A 295 -3.38 3.70 18.88
C ARG A 295 -2.71 4.89 18.23
N LYS A 296 -3.10 6.10 18.63
CA LYS A 296 -2.52 7.35 18.15
C LYS A 296 -1.02 7.39 18.47
N LEU A 297 -0.64 7.16 19.72
CA LEU A 297 0.76 7.18 20.13
C LEU A 297 1.57 6.15 19.32
N SER A 298 1.05 4.93 19.15
CA SER A 298 1.79 3.89 18.44
C SER A 298 1.90 4.14 16.94
N ILE A 299 0.93 4.76 16.29
CA ILE A 299 1.03 5.10 14.85
C ILE A 299 1.98 6.29 14.62
N GLU A 300 2.02 7.26 15.54
CA GLU A 300 3.00 8.36 15.52
C GLU A 300 4.43 7.83 15.68
N GLN A 301 4.65 6.90 16.63
CA GLN A 301 5.94 6.24 16.81
C GLN A 301 6.35 5.40 15.60
N LEU A 302 5.39 4.69 14.99
CA LEU A 302 5.64 3.93 13.77
C LEU A 302 6.10 4.87 12.64
N HIS A 303 5.36 5.95 12.38
CA HIS A 303 5.70 6.94 11.37
C HIS A 303 7.10 7.51 11.61
N GLY A 304 7.42 7.97 12.82
CA GLY A 304 8.75 8.49 13.14
C GLY A 304 9.87 7.49 12.90
N ARG A 305 9.64 6.19 13.14
CA ARG A 305 10.63 5.13 12.89
C ARG A 305 10.90 4.87 11.41
N ILE A 306 9.88 4.99 10.56
CA ILE A 306 9.98 4.65 9.12
C ILE A 306 10.07 5.89 8.22
N TYR A 307 9.98 7.10 8.77
CA TYR A 307 9.90 8.34 8.01
C TYR A 307 11.09 8.54 7.06
N ASP A 308 12.31 8.37 7.55
CA ASP A 308 13.53 8.56 6.75
C ASP A 308 13.60 7.56 5.60
N GLU A 309 13.16 6.32 5.84
CA GLU A 309 13.05 5.28 4.80
C GLU A 309 12.01 5.69 3.74
N LEU A 310 10.80 6.06 4.16
CA LEU A 310 9.73 6.52 3.27
C LEU A 310 10.14 7.75 2.45
N SER A 311 10.76 8.74 3.08
CA SER A 311 11.23 9.95 2.41
C SER A 311 12.29 9.63 1.37
N SER A 312 13.21 8.72 1.68
CA SER A 312 14.25 8.27 0.74
C SER A 312 13.63 7.55 -0.46
N ILE A 313 12.65 6.66 -0.23
CA ILE A 313 11.97 5.90 -1.30
C ILE A 313 11.30 6.85 -2.29
N LEU A 314 10.59 7.86 -1.77
CA LEU A 314 9.73 8.72 -2.58
C LEU A 314 10.48 9.89 -3.22
N SER A 315 11.56 10.37 -2.60
CA SER A 315 12.46 11.36 -3.21
C SER A 315 13.24 10.87 -4.44
N ILE A 316 13.34 9.54 -4.61
CA ILE A 316 13.98 8.91 -5.79
C ILE A 316 12.95 8.69 -6.92
N ALA A 317 11.66 8.78 -6.60
CA ALA A 317 10.57 8.58 -7.55
C ALA A 317 10.16 9.87 -8.28
N GLU A 318 10.50 11.05 -7.74
CA GLU A 318 10.51 12.36 -8.41
C GLU A 318 11.73 12.52 -9.33
#